data_AF-A0A8J5G059-F1
#
_entry.id   AF-A0A8J5G059-F1
#
_cell.length_a   1.000
_cell.length_b   1.000
_cell.length_c   1.000
_cell.angle_alpha   90.00
_cell.angle_beta   90.00
_cell.angle_gamma   90.00
#
_symmetry.space_group_name_H-M   'P 1'
#
loop_
_entity.id
_entity.type
_entity.pdbx_description
1 polymer ?
#
loop_
_entity_poly.entity_id
_entity_poly.type
_entity_poly.pdbx_seq_one_letter_code
_entity_poly.pdbx_strand_id
1 'polypeptide(L)'
;MAVVAENLLKSGEVSAMIRQGFISSPRLSPASSPPPKLPATVSGSSEASAFPSPLRPSFPAPRTTTLFEMMAQEGAPLRPPMRTQQHDLQERIAAVLASKGPSDLKLSVSSSNGMRIRMAAHRRVLTARSRFFAEKLAGICGRTSSRPVVVEICECDDAEVYVEAVGLMYSDDLRRMLAGEDVEKVLGLLQVSVDIKFDEGISACLDYLEAIPWSEYEEEKVTSIIGKLHIQQLSEPVREILQRVSVEPSSFANADSIFLGIFDGILQSKDKKARRDMKTLISSLLKEDVNHSNAQYNKLDVSKESLYYLCHKCLDHLMQLFSEAANVECLGDRASLMNEVAREADNVQWLVDILINKRIADEFVVLWGDQRELSTCHSKIPCMYRFEISRITAQLFVALGRGQILVSKNAKISLLRTWLEALYDDFGWMKRACREFDKKMVEDGLCATILTLPMVEQQSILLRWSDCFLSNGDNCPNMQRAFEVWWRRAFVRQYTGDPNNLQLQNVVSDDHT
;
A
#
# COMPACT_ATOMS: atom_id res chain seq x y z
N MET A 1 36.72 -29.09 -33.51
CA MET A 1 37.53 -30.01 -32.69
C MET A 1 37.83 -29.32 -31.37
N ALA A 2 37.30 -29.89 -30.28
CA ALA A 2 37.72 -29.80 -28.87
C ALA A 2 38.41 -28.49 -28.45
N VAL A 3 37.88 -27.64 -27.56
CA VAL A 3 37.80 -27.85 -26.09
C VAL A 3 36.89 -26.75 -25.47
N VAL A 4 35.59 -26.75 -25.76
CA VAL A 4 34.61 -25.90 -25.02
C VAL A 4 33.38 -26.70 -24.57
N ALA A 5 33.38 -28.02 -24.79
CA ALA A 5 32.24 -28.90 -24.53
C ALA A 5 32.30 -29.64 -23.18
N GLU A 6 33.17 -29.26 -22.23
CA GLU A 6 33.42 -30.09 -21.03
C GLU A 6 33.18 -29.46 -19.65
N ASN A 7 32.66 -28.23 -19.54
CA ASN A 7 32.45 -27.59 -18.22
C ASN A 7 31.01 -27.19 -17.86
N LEU A 8 29.98 -27.72 -18.54
CA LEU A 8 28.57 -27.47 -18.19
C LEU A 8 27.83 -28.70 -17.62
N LEU A 9 28.56 -29.71 -17.13
CA LEU A 9 27.99 -30.94 -16.56
C LEU A 9 27.92 -30.96 -15.02
N LYS A 10 27.99 -29.81 -14.32
CA LYS A 10 27.90 -29.75 -12.85
C LYS A 10 27.16 -28.52 -12.30
N SER A 11 25.87 -28.41 -12.61
CA SER A 11 24.81 -28.00 -11.67
C SER A 11 23.47 -28.25 -12.39
N GLY A 12 22.69 -29.27 -12.11
CA GLY A 12 22.41 -29.85 -10.80
C GLY A 12 21.08 -29.36 -10.22
N GLU A 13 20.11 -28.95 -11.04
CA GLU A 13 18.69 -28.84 -10.66
C GLU A 13 17.82 -28.79 -11.93
N VAL A 14 17.53 -29.97 -12.47
CA VAL A 14 16.46 -30.18 -13.45
C VAL A 14 15.48 -31.13 -12.79
N SER A 15 14.24 -30.66 -12.69
CA SER A 15 13.04 -31.37 -12.24
C SER A 15 13.10 -32.87 -12.58
N ALA A 16 13.00 -33.72 -11.56
CA ALA A 16 13.01 -35.16 -11.70
C ALA A 16 11.69 -35.65 -12.30
N MET A 17 11.50 -35.39 -13.60
CA MET A 17 10.45 -36.00 -14.40
C MET A 17 10.71 -37.49 -14.62
N ILE A 18 9.77 -38.31 -14.14
CA ILE A 18 9.34 -39.61 -14.67
C ILE A 18 10.42 -40.68 -14.78
N ARG A 19 10.49 -41.57 -13.77
CA ARG A 19 11.12 -42.90 -13.89
C ARG A 19 10.17 -44.01 -13.45
N GLN A 20 9.65 -44.75 -14.44
CA GLN A 20 9.11 -46.14 -14.37
C GLN A 20 7.83 -46.35 -13.52
N GLY A 21 6.87 -47.22 -13.81
CA GLY A 21 6.62 -48.24 -14.82
C GLY A 21 5.21 -48.83 -14.57
N PHE A 22 4.55 -49.34 -15.61
CA PHE A 22 3.20 -49.94 -15.54
C PHE A 22 3.21 -51.26 -14.74
N ILE A 23 2.29 -51.45 -13.79
CA ILE A 23 2.03 -52.75 -13.16
C ILE A 23 0.57 -53.15 -13.38
N SER A 24 0.38 -54.34 -13.98
CA SER A 24 -0.90 -55.03 -14.08
C SER A 24 -1.02 -56.08 -12.97
N SER A 25 -2.19 -56.17 -12.33
CA SER A 25 -2.48 -56.98 -11.12
C SER A 25 -2.38 -58.50 -11.30
N PRO A 26 -2.40 -59.29 -10.19
CA PRO A 26 -3.62 -60.09 -9.95
C PRO A 26 -4.07 -60.31 -8.47
N ARG A 27 -5.39 -60.58 -8.38
CA ARG A 27 -6.33 -61.11 -7.34
C ARG A 27 -5.80 -61.76 -6.03
N LEU A 28 -6.58 -61.59 -4.95
CA LEU A 28 -7.25 -62.63 -4.12
C LEU A 28 -8.12 -61.99 -2.99
N SER A 29 -9.24 -62.64 -2.64
CA SER A 29 -10.17 -62.32 -1.53
C SER A 29 -10.28 -63.55 -0.59
N PRO A 30 -11.15 -63.62 0.44
CA PRO A 30 -11.41 -62.75 1.62
C PRO A 30 -11.44 -63.56 2.96
N ALA A 31 -11.42 -62.92 4.14
CA ALA A 31 -11.95 -63.51 5.40
C ALA A 31 -12.18 -62.50 6.56
N SER A 32 -13.39 -62.58 7.15
CA SER A 32 -13.84 -62.43 8.57
C SER A 32 -12.89 -61.80 9.62
N SER A 33 -13.31 -60.92 10.55
CA SER A 33 -14.27 -61.09 11.68
C SER A 33 -14.34 -59.77 12.52
N PRO A 34 -15.27 -59.60 13.50
CA PRO A 34 -15.64 -58.32 14.11
C PRO A 34 -15.00 -58.03 15.50
N PRO A 35 -15.16 -56.83 16.09
CA PRO A 35 -14.94 -56.62 17.53
C PRO A 35 -16.25 -56.45 18.35
N PRO A 36 -16.19 -56.64 19.69
CA PRO A 36 -17.34 -56.89 20.54
C PRO A 36 -17.92 -55.65 21.27
N LYS A 37 -19.07 -55.88 21.91
CA LYS A 37 -19.92 -54.96 22.68
C LYS A 37 -19.54 -54.83 24.17
N LEU A 38 -19.78 -53.62 24.71
CA LEU A 38 -20.34 -53.27 26.05
C LEU A 38 -19.48 -53.57 27.31
N PRO A 39 -19.74 -52.98 28.52
CA PRO A 39 -21.02 -52.43 29.00
C PRO A 39 -21.01 -51.11 29.82
N ALA A 40 -22.24 -50.72 30.19
CA ALA A 40 -22.67 -49.57 30.97
C ALA A 40 -22.65 -49.77 32.50
N THR A 41 -22.73 -48.67 33.26
CA THR A 41 -23.23 -48.57 34.65
C THR A 41 -23.54 -47.08 34.90
N VAL A 42 -24.79 -46.59 34.94
CA VAL A 42 -25.89 -46.64 35.94
C VAL A 42 -25.57 -46.00 37.30
N SER A 43 -26.52 -45.12 37.72
CA SER A 43 -26.84 -44.61 39.08
C SER A 43 -26.38 -43.17 39.35
N GLY A 44 -27.20 -42.23 39.82
CA GLY A 44 -28.61 -42.28 40.26
C GLY A 44 -29.01 -40.98 40.98
N SER A 45 -30.34 -40.78 41.14
CA SER A 45 -31.07 -40.03 42.21
C SER A 45 -30.72 -38.56 42.49
N SER A 46 -31.58 -37.62 42.89
CA SER A 46 -32.97 -37.48 43.37
C SER A 46 -33.20 -35.93 43.34
N GLU A 47 -34.35 -35.28 43.47
CA GLU A 47 -35.54 -35.46 44.30
C GLU A 47 -36.60 -34.40 43.90
N ALA A 48 -37.85 -34.58 44.33
CA ALA A 48 -39.05 -33.87 43.89
C ALA A 48 -39.72 -33.02 45.00
N SER A 49 -40.63 -32.09 44.62
CA SER A 49 -41.88 -31.63 45.29
C SER A 49 -42.18 -30.14 44.96
N ALA A 50 -43.39 -29.57 44.91
CA ALA A 50 -44.80 -29.97 44.79
C ALA A 50 -45.66 -28.69 44.48
N PHE A 51 -46.89 -28.87 43.94
CA PHE A 51 -47.94 -27.92 43.43
C PHE A 51 -48.71 -27.08 44.52
N PRO A 52 -49.73 -26.17 44.27
CA PRO A 52 -50.71 -26.05 43.15
C PRO A 52 -51.26 -24.65 42.67
N SER A 53 -52.11 -24.70 41.63
CA SER A 53 -52.82 -23.73 40.71
C SER A 53 -53.85 -22.72 41.36
N PRO A 54 -54.64 -21.81 40.67
CA PRO A 54 -55.20 -21.87 39.28
C PRO A 54 -55.59 -20.57 38.44
N LEU A 55 -55.80 -20.78 37.11
CA LEU A 55 -56.80 -20.24 36.11
C LEU A 55 -56.71 -18.86 35.36
N ARG A 56 -56.33 -18.93 34.04
CA ARG A 56 -56.85 -18.31 32.75
C ARG A 56 -56.90 -16.77 32.49
N PRO A 57 -56.99 -16.27 31.22
CA PRO A 57 -56.53 -16.76 29.89
C PRO A 57 -55.85 -15.70 28.94
N SER A 58 -55.10 -16.20 27.94
CA SER A 58 -54.86 -15.69 26.55
C SER A 58 -54.51 -14.23 26.23
N PHE A 59 -53.30 -13.99 25.67
CA PHE A 59 -52.99 -13.28 24.40
C PHE A 59 -51.48 -13.46 24.08
N PRO A 60 -51.04 -13.82 22.84
CA PRO A 60 -49.62 -13.84 22.50
C PRO A 60 -49.14 -12.43 22.16
N ALA A 61 -48.24 -11.90 22.99
CA ALA A 61 -47.47 -10.68 22.68
C ALA A 61 -46.31 -11.00 21.71
N PRO A 62 -45.93 -10.06 20.82
CA PRO A 62 -44.89 -10.28 19.82
C PRO A 62 -43.53 -10.47 20.49
N ARG A 63 -42.77 -11.47 20.04
CA ARG A 63 -41.39 -11.70 20.47
C ARG A 63 -40.54 -10.51 20.03
N THR A 64 -40.13 -9.69 20.98
CA THR A 64 -39.01 -8.77 20.80
C THR A 64 -37.72 -9.59 20.81
N THR A 65 -37.15 -9.81 19.64
CA THR A 65 -35.76 -10.26 19.49
C THR A 65 -34.87 -9.26 20.21
N THR A 66 -34.05 -9.75 21.14
CA THR A 66 -33.12 -8.89 21.87
C THR A 66 -31.87 -8.65 21.03
N LEU A 67 -31.24 -7.49 21.22
CA LEU A 67 -30.02 -7.07 20.50
C LEU A 67 -28.88 -8.11 20.60
N PHE A 68 -28.90 -8.94 21.64
CA PHE A 68 -27.97 -10.06 21.83
C PHE A 68 -28.19 -11.21 20.83
N GLU A 69 -29.43 -11.45 20.39
CA GLU A 69 -29.79 -12.44 19.37
C GLU A 69 -29.42 -11.96 17.95
N MET A 70 -29.46 -10.64 17.71
CA MET A 70 -28.97 -10.05 16.45
C MET A 70 -27.43 -10.12 16.36
N MET A 71 -26.72 -9.86 17.46
CA MET A 71 -25.25 -9.94 17.48
C MET A 71 -24.71 -11.38 17.39
N ALA A 72 -25.52 -12.40 17.72
CA ALA A 72 -25.14 -13.80 17.53
C ALA A 72 -25.25 -14.27 16.07
N GLN A 73 -25.86 -13.50 15.17
CA GLN A 73 -25.99 -13.81 13.74
C GLN A 73 -25.03 -13.00 12.84
N GLU A 74 -24.21 -12.12 13.41
CA GLU A 74 -23.38 -11.17 12.65
C GLU A 74 -21.88 -11.51 12.71
N GLY A 75 -21.54 -12.79 12.56
CA GLY A 75 -20.16 -13.26 12.72
C GLY A 75 -19.86 -14.60 12.08
N ALA A 76 -20.15 -14.78 10.79
CA ALA A 76 -19.40 -15.65 9.87
C ALA A 76 -20.00 -15.56 8.47
N PRO A 77 -19.22 -15.24 7.41
CA PRO A 77 -19.59 -15.75 6.10
C PRO A 77 -19.45 -17.27 6.20
N LEU A 78 -20.59 -17.98 6.17
CA LEU A 78 -20.63 -19.43 5.99
C LEU A 78 -20.03 -19.74 4.61
N ARG A 79 -18.70 -19.76 4.49
CA ARG A 79 -18.04 -20.54 3.44
C ARG A 79 -18.51 -21.98 3.67
N PRO A 80 -19.15 -22.64 2.69
CA PRO A 80 -19.44 -24.06 2.79
C PRO A 80 -18.14 -24.79 3.15
N PRO A 81 -18.18 -25.89 3.94
CA PRO A 81 -17.00 -26.71 4.17
C PRO A 81 -16.34 -27.03 2.82
N MET A 82 -15.00 -26.96 2.70
CA MET A 82 -14.30 -27.18 1.42
C MET A 82 -14.76 -28.47 0.69
N ARG A 83 -15.10 -29.51 1.46
CA ARG A 83 -15.64 -30.79 0.94
C ARG A 83 -16.97 -30.64 0.18
N THR A 84 -17.81 -29.68 0.55
CA THR A 84 -19.12 -29.46 -0.09
C THR A 84 -18.95 -28.75 -1.43
N GLN A 85 -18.08 -27.73 -1.52
CA GLN A 85 -17.75 -27.07 -2.78
C GLN A 85 -17.07 -28.04 -3.77
N GLN A 86 -16.20 -28.90 -3.25
CA GLN A 86 -15.51 -29.92 -4.04
C GLN A 86 -16.47 -30.95 -4.65
N HIS A 87 -17.50 -31.36 -3.89
CA HIS A 87 -18.53 -32.26 -4.39
C HIS A 87 -19.42 -31.59 -5.44
N ASP A 88 -19.83 -30.33 -5.22
CA ASP A 88 -20.63 -29.57 -6.17
C ASP A 88 -19.89 -29.32 -7.50
N LEU A 89 -18.58 -29.02 -7.44
CA LEU A 89 -17.75 -28.85 -8.63
C LEU A 89 -17.59 -30.17 -9.41
N GLN A 90 -17.31 -31.26 -8.71
CA GLN A 90 -17.23 -32.59 -9.34
C GLN A 90 -18.56 -33.03 -9.94
N GLU A 91 -19.68 -32.71 -9.31
CA GLU A 91 -21.02 -33.03 -9.82
C GLU A 91 -21.36 -32.21 -11.07
N ARG A 92 -21.01 -30.91 -11.10
CA ARG A 92 -21.14 -30.06 -12.29
C ARG A 92 -20.31 -30.58 -13.45
N ILE A 93 -19.03 -30.91 -13.21
CA ILE A 93 -18.13 -31.44 -14.25
C ILE A 93 -18.61 -32.82 -14.72
N ALA A 94 -19.05 -33.69 -13.81
CA ALA A 94 -19.62 -34.99 -14.14
C ALA A 94 -20.90 -34.88 -14.99
N ALA A 95 -21.77 -33.90 -14.72
CA ALA A 95 -22.97 -33.63 -15.52
C ALA A 95 -22.61 -33.18 -16.94
N VAL A 96 -21.63 -32.29 -17.09
CA VAL A 96 -21.12 -31.85 -18.41
C VAL A 96 -20.52 -33.03 -19.18
N LEU A 97 -19.73 -33.88 -18.52
CA LEU A 97 -19.14 -35.07 -19.11
C LEU A 97 -20.22 -36.07 -19.56
N ALA A 98 -21.23 -36.35 -18.71
CA ALA A 98 -22.31 -37.28 -19.01
C ALA A 98 -23.18 -36.84 -20.20
N SER A 99 -23.29 -35.53 -20.45
CA SER A 99 -24.04 -34.99 -21.60
C SER A 99 -23.47 -35.39 -22.97
N LYS A 100 -22.18 -35.81 -23.04
CA LYS A 100 -21.51 -36.18 -24.30
C LYS A 100 -21.48 -37.69 -24.60
N GLY A 101 -22.21 -38.52 -23.84
CA GLY A 101 -22.40 -39.96 -24.13
C GLY A 101 -21.57 -40.91 -23.25
N PRO A 102 -21.40 -42.19 -23.66
CA PRO A 102 -20.65 -43.17 -22.87
C PRO A 102 -19.14 -42.88 -22.89
N SER A 103 -18.53 -42.84 -21.71
CA SER A 103 -17.09 -42.60 -21.54
C SER A 103 -16.24 -43.81 -21.91
N ASP A 104 -15.14 -43.56 -22.62
CA ASP A 104 -14.17 -44.57 -23.06
C ASP A 104 -12.83 -44.47 -22.29
N LEU A 105 -12.69 -43.46 -21.42
CA LEU A 105 -11.49 -43.17 -20.66
C LEU A 105 -11.82 -42.87 -19.19
N LYS A 106 -10.99 -43.35 -18.27
CA LYS A 106 -11.06 -43.00 -16.84
C LYS A 106 -9.77 -42.28 -16.45
N LEU A 107 -9.88 -40.98 -16.20
CA LEU A 107 -8.76 -40.15 -15.77
C LEU A 107 -8.67 -40.18 -14.24
N SER A 108 -7.47 -40.42 -13.70
CA SER A 108 -7.18 -40.33 -12.28
C SER A 108 -6.07 -39.31 -12.08
N VAL A 109 -6.40 -38.17 -11.49
CA VAL A 109 -5.43 -37.11 -11.16
C VAL A 109 -5.08 -37.25 -9.69
N SER A 110 -3.79 -37.26 -9.37
CA SER A 110 -3.32 -37.25 -8.00
C SER A 110 -2.36 -36.09 -7.73
N SER A 111 -2.56 -35.43 -6.60
CA SER A 111 -1.69 -34.37 -6.11
C SER A 111 -0.63 -34.93 -5.17
N SER A 112 0.47 -34.20 -5.02
CA SER A 112 1.59 -34.50 -4.11
C SER A 112 1.16 -34.62 -2.64
N ASN A 113 0.03 -34.01 -2.27
CA ASN A 113 -0.60 -34.12 -0.94
C ASN A 113 -1.37 -35.44 -0.70
N GLY A 114 -1.37 -36.37 -1.66
CA GLY A 114 -2.07 -37.65 -1.58
C GLY A 114 -3.55 -37.61 -1.99
N MET A 115 -4.08 -36.44 -2.38
CA MET A 115 -5.43 -36.32 -2.91
C MET A 115 -5.51 -36.96 -4.30
N ARG A 116 -6.56 -37.76 -4.55
CA ARG A 116 -6.77 -38.42 -5.85
C ARG A 116 -8.21 -38.27 -6.30
N ILE A 117 -8.40 -37.61 -7.44
CA ILE A 117 -9.70 -37.38 -8.07
C ILE A 117 -9.81 -38.25 -9.31
N ARG A 118 -10.93 -38.96 -9.47
CA ARG A 118 -11.21 -39.80 -10.62
C ARG A 118 -12.40 -39.25 -11.39
N MET A 119 -12.26 -39.12 -12.71
CA MET A 119 -13.34 -38.69 -13.59
C MET A 119 -13.47 -39.61 -14.81
N ALA A 120 -14.68 -39.67 -15.35
CA ALA A 120 -14.96 -40.32 -16.62
C ALA A 120 -14.75 -39.31 -17.76
N ALA A 121 -13.98 -39.66 -18.78
CA ALA A 121 -13.65 -38.75 -19.88
C ALA A 121 -13.79 -39.45 -21.24
N HIS A 122 -13.77 -38.63 -22.28
CA HIS A 122 -13.90 -39.02 -23.67
C HIS A 122 -12.57 -38.77 -24.38
N ARG A 123 -11.94 -39.85 -24.85
CA ARG A 123 -10.67 -39.78 -25.58
C ARG A 123 -10.75 -38.78 -26.74
N ARG A 124 -11.85 -38.81 -27.50
CA ARG A 124 -12.09 -37.91 -28.64
C ARG A 124 -11.99 -36.42 -28.28
N VAL A 125 -12.48 -36.02 -27.11
CA VAL A 125 -12.48 -34.61 -26.68
C VAL A 125 -11.08 -34.22 -26.22
N LEU A 126 -10.46 -35.07 -25.39
CA LEU A 126 -9.12 -34.82 -24.87
C LEU A 126 -8.08 -34.71 -25.99
N THR A 127 -8.08 -35.64 -26.95
CA THR A 127 -7.13 -35.62 -28.07
C THR A 127 -7.40 -34.50 -29.08
N ALA A 128 -8.65 -34.04 -29.20
CA ALA A 128 -8.99 -32.95 -30.13
C ALA A 128 -8.57 -31.58 -29.60
N ARG A 129 -8.69 -31.37 -28.28
CA ARG A 129 -8.49 -30.05 -27.65
C ARG A 129 -7.12 -29.90 -26.98
N SER A 130 -6.39 -30.99 -26.71
CA SER A 130 -5.07 -30.94 -26.07
C SER A 130 -4.03 -31.75 -26.86
N ARG A 131 -2.93 -31.07 -27.20
CA ARG A 131 -1.79 -31.69 -27.88
C ARG A 131 -1.07 -32.71 -26.98
N PHE A 132 -1.01 -32.45 -25.67
CA PHE A 132 -0.46 -33.40 -24.70
C PHE A 132 -1.24 -34.73 -24.70
N PHE A 133 -2.56 -34.68 -24.61
CA PHE A 133 -3.37 -35.90 -24.64
C PHE A 133 -3.33 -36.58 -26.00
N ALA A 134 -3.28 -35.82 -27.11
CA ALA A 134 -3.09 -36.39 -28.44
C ALA A 134 -1.79 -37.21 -28.54
N GLU A 135 -0.66 -36.64 -28.11
CA GLU A 135 0.65 -37.29 -28.11
C GLU A 135 0.67 -38.54 -27.21
N LYS A 136 0.15 -38.43 -25.98
CA LYS A 136 0.19 -39.53 -24.99
C LYS A 136 -0.77 -40.67 -25.32
N LEU A 137 -1.91 -40.39 -25.94
CA LEU A 137 -2.92 -41.40 -26.25
C LEU A 137 -2.71 -42.04 -27.63
N ALA A 138 -1.96 -41.42 -28.54
CA ALA A 138 -1.68 -41.94 -29.89
C ALA A 138 -1.16 -43.40 -29.88
N GLY A 139 -0.31 -43.76 -28.91
CA GLY A 139 0.27 -45.11 -28.79
C GLY A 139 -0.63 -46.19 -28.18
N ILE A 140 -1.82 -45.83 -27.68
CA ILE A 140 -2.75 -46.77 -27.01
C ILE A 140 -3.78 -47.36 -28.00
N CYS A 141 -3.76 -46.91 -29.26
CA CYS A 141 -4.58 -47.46 -30.35
C CYS A 141 -4.13 -48.88 -30.74
N GLY A 142 -4.71 -49.90 -30.11
CA GLY A 142 -4.51 -51.28 -30.54
C GLY A 142 -5.13 -52.37 -29.66
N ARG A 143 -5.56 -52.06 -28.44
CA ARG A 143 -6.20 -53.06 -27.56
C ARG A 143 -7.70 -52.86 -27.57
N THR A 144 -8.36 -53.49 -28.54
CA THR A 144 -9.79 -53.80 -28.50
C THR A 144 -10.09 -54.55 -27.21
N SER A 145 -10.56 -53.85 -26.19
CA SER A 145 -11.18 -54.49 -25.04
C SER A 145 -12.29 -53.58 -24.52
N SER A 146 -13.39 -54.21 -24.12
CA SER A 146 -14.63 -53.64 -23.59
C SER A 146 -14.45 -52.85 -22.25
N ARG A 147 -13.25 -52.33 -21.98
CA ARG A 147 -12.88 -51.68 -20.71
C ARG A 147 -12.31 -50.28 -20.96
N PRO A 148 -12.76 -49.27 -20.20
CA PRO A 148 -12.24 -47.91 -20.33
C PRO A 148 -10.75 -47.87 -20.01
N VAL A 149 -9.99 -47.13 -20.83
CA VAL A 149 -8.56 -46.94 -20.63
C VAL A 149 -8.36 -46.08 -19.38
N VAL A 150 -7.57 -46.56 -18.42
CA VAL A 150 -7.25 -45.79 -17.21
C VAL A 150 -5.99 -44.98 -17.48
N VAL A 151 -6.07 -43.66 -17.34
CA VAL A 151 -4.95 -42.73 -17.46
C VAL A 151 -4.72 -42.10 -16.10
N GLU A 152 -3.49 -42.19 -15.60
CA GLU A 152 -3.10 -41.65 -14.31
C GLU A 152 -2.15 -40.47 -14.51
N ILE A 153 -2.48 -39.33 -13.90
CA ILE A 153 -1.65 -38.13 -13.86
C ILE A 153 -1.20 -38.00 -12.40
N CYS A 154 0.10 -38.14 -12.20
CA CYS A 154 0.74 -38.07 -10.88
C CYS A 154 1.41 -36.72 -10.68
N GLU A 155 1.61 -36.33 -9.42
CA GLU A 155 2.42 -35.18 -9.01
C GLU A 155 1.91 -33.83 -9.56
N CYS A 156 0.58 -33.65 -9.63
CA CYS A 156 0.00 -32.35 -9.92
C CYS A 156 0.01 -31.45 -8.68
N ASP A 157 0.34 -30.17 -8.84
CA ASP A 157 0.32 -29.19 -7.74
C ASP A 157 -1.10 -29.05 -7.17
N ASP A 158 -2.09 -28.87 -8.05
CA ASP A 158 -3.51 -28.78 -7.68
C ASP A 158 -4.38 -29.69 -8.56
N ALA A 159 -4.81 -30.81 -7.98
CA ALA A 159 -5.66 -31.78 -8.68
C ALA A 159 -7.08 -31.27 -8.96
N GLU A 160 -7.59 -30.29 -8.21
CA GLU A 160 -8.92 -29.70 -8.45
C GLU A 160 -8.89 -28.80 -9.67
N VAL A 161 -7.92 -27.89 -9.72
CA VAL A 161 -7.69 -27.01 -10.87
C VAL A 161 -7.45 -27.83 -12.13
N TYR A 162 -6.73 -28.95 -12.02
CA TYR A 162 -6.53 -29.84 -13.17
C TYR A 162 -7.83 -30.47 -13.67
N VAL A 163 -8.67 -30.95 -12.74
CA VAL A 163 -9.97 -31.53 -13.06
C VAL A 163 -10.87 -30.50 -13.74
N GLU A 164 -10.83 -29.26 -13.27
CA GLU A 164 -11.58 -28.16 -13.85
C GLU A 164 -11.06 -27.74 -15.24
N ALA A 165 -9.74 -27.70 -15.44
CA ALA A 165 -9.14 -27.48 -16.76
C ALA A 165 -9.58 -28.56 -17.76
N VAL A 166 -9.68 -29.82 -17.34
CA VAL A 166 -10.27 -30.89 -18.17
C VAL A 166 -11.76 -30.65 -18.40
N GLY A 167 -12.50 -30.17 -17.40
CA GLY A 167 -13.91 -29.76 -17.54
C GLY A 167 -14.10 -28.68 -18.60
N LEU A 168 -13.21 -27.68 -18.65
CA LEU A 168 -13.23 -26.61 -19.64
C LEU A 168 -13.13 -27.14 -21.08
N MET A 169 -12.40 -28.24 -21.32
CA MET A 169 -12.30 -28.85 -22.65
C MET A 169 -13.65 -29.39 -23.19
N TYR A 170 -14.65 -29.57 -22.34
CA TYR A 170 -16.00 -30.00 -22.73
C TYR A 170 -16.97 -28.85 -22.95
N SER A 171 -16.60 -27.64 -22.52
CA SER A 171 -17.41 -26.45 -22.63
C SER A 171 -17.37 -25.90 -24.05
N ASP A 172 -18.53 -25.47 -24.55
CA ASP A 172 -18.62 -24.83 -25.87
C ASP A 172 -18.32 -23.31 -25.79
N ASP A 173 -18.41 -22.72 -24.59
CA ASP A 173 -18.10 -21.31 -24.31
C ASP A 173 -17.22 -21.19 -23.04
N LEU A 174 -15.90 -21.08 -23.25
CA LEU A 174 -14.90 -20.95 -22.19
C LEU A 174 -14.99 -19.62 -21.45
N ARG A 175 -15.31 -18.53 -22.16
CA ARG A 175 -15.37 -17.19 -21.57
C ARG A 175 -16.50 -17.10 -20.55
N ARG A 176 -17.64 -17.68 -20.86
CA ARG A 176 -18.76 -17.77 -19.91
C ARG A 176 -18.40 -18.58 -18.65
N MET A 177 -17.58 -19.62 -18.80
CA MET A 177 -17.17 -20.45 -17.66
C MET A 177 -16.16 -19.74 -16.76
N LEU A 178 -15.30 -18.89 -17.32
CA LEU A 178 -14.34 -18.09 -16.56
C LEU A 178 -14.93 -16.80 -15.98
N ALA A 179 -16.09 -16.35 -16.48
CA ALA A 179 -16.72 -15.11 -16.05
C ALA A 179 -17.09 -15.13 -14.56
N GLY A 180 -16.47 -14.24 -13.78
CA GLY A 180 -16.71 -14.10 -12.34
C GLY A 180 -15.88 -15.04 -11.47
N GLU A 181 -14.92 -15.76 -12.05
CA GLU A 181 -13.98 -16.59 -11.30
C GLU A 181 -12.85 -15.75 -10.69
N ASP A 182 -12.26 -16.26 -9.61
CA ASP A 182 -11.16 -15.60 -8.92
C ASP A 182 -9.87 -15.59 -9.76
N VAL A 183 -9.07 -14.51 -9.67
CA VAL A 183 -7.83 -14.35 -10.46
C VAL A 183 -6.86 -15.49 -10.16
N GLU A 184 -6.71 -15.86 -8.88
CA GLU A 184 -5.83 -16.96 -8.46
C GLU A 184 -6.22 -18.28 -9.11
N LYS A 185 -7.53 -18.55 -9.19
CA LYS A 185 -8.06 -19.74 -9.82
C LYS A 185 -7.79 -19.75 -11.32
N VAL A 186 -8.01 -18.62 -12.00
CA VAL A 186 -7.74 -18.51 -13.45
C VAL A 186 -6.24 -18.63 -13.75
N LEU A 187 -5.37 -18.10 -12.88
CA LEU A 187 -3.93 -18.30 -12.99
C LEU A 187 -3.54 -19.78 -12.84
N GLY A 188 -4.16 -20.50 -11.91
CA GLY A 188 -3.99 -21.96 -11.80
C GLY A 188 -4.47 -22.69 -13.07
N LEU A 189 -5.64 -22.33 -13.59
CA LEU A 189 -6.19 -22.91 -14.83
C LEU A 189 -5.27 -22.61 -16.03
N LEU A 190 -4.68 -21.43 -16.10
CA LEU A 190 -3.71 -21.04 -17.12
C LEU A 190 -2.47 -21.93 -17.06
N GLN A 191 -1.88 -22.13 -15.88
CA GLN A 191 -0.70 -22.98 -15.69
C GLN A 191 -0.98 -24.42 -16.15
N VAL A 192 -2.08 -25.01 -15.69
CA VAL A 192 -2.47 -26.36 -16.13
C VAL A 192 -2.73 -26.39 -17.63
N SER A 193 -3.40 -25.39 -18.19
CA SER A 193 -3.70 -25.32 -19.63
C SER A 193 -2.43 -25.27 -20.47
N VAL A 194 -1.38 -24.59 -20.00
CA VAL A 194 -0.05 -24.59 -20.61
C VAL A 194 0.59 -25.98 -20.54
N ASP A 195 0.57 -26.62 -19.38
CA ASP A 195 1.18 -27.95 -19.17
C ASP A 195 0.53 -29.03 -20.05
N ILE A 196 -0.79 -29.00 -20.20
CA ILE A 196 -1.53 -29.92 -21.06
C ILE A 196 -1.61 -29.45 -22.51
N LYS A 197 -0.97 -28.33 -22.88
CA LYS A 197 -1.02 -27.74 -24.24
C LYS A 197 -2.45 -27.60 -24.76
N PHE A 198 -3.35 -27.03 -23.95
CA PHE A 198 -4.74 -26.73 -24.30
C PHE A 198 -4.85 -25.28 -24.80
N ASP A 199 -4.61 -25.08 -26.10
CA ASP A 199 -4.41 -23.74 -26.68
C ASP A 199 -5.63 -22.80 -26.50
N GLU A 200 -6.86 -23.29 -26.67
CA GLU A 200 -8.07 -22.47 -26.46
C GLU A 200 -8.28 -22.08 -24.99
N GLY A 201 -7.90 -22.95 -24.04
CA GLY A 201 -7.96 -22.65 -22.62
C GLY A 201 -6.93 -21.61 -22.22
N ILE A 202 -5.72 -21.69 -22.78
CA ILE A 202 -4.67 -20.67 -22.61
C ILE A 202 -5.20 -19.32 -23.10
N SER A 203 -5.71 -19.25 -24.34
CA SER A 203 -6.29 -18.01 -24.88
C SER A 203 -7.43 -17.48 -24.01
N ALA A 204 -8.39 -18.33 -23.61
CA ALA A 204 -9.52 -17.90 -22.80
C ALA A 204 -9.09 -17.37 -21.41
N CYS A 205 -8.06 -17.95 -20.79
CA CYS A 205 -7.52 -17.46 -19.52
C CYS A 205 -6.78 -16.13 -19.70
N LEU A 206 -6.01 -15.96 -20.79
CA LEU A 206 -5.34 -14.70 -21.10
C LEU A 206 -6.36 -13.58 -21.39
N ASP A 207 -7.37 -13.84 -22.24
CA ASP A 207 -8.46 -12.90 -22.52
C ASP A 207 -9.19 -12.47 -21.23
N TYR A 208 -9.37 -13.40 -20.28
CA TYR A 208 -9.98 -13.09 -19.00
C TYR A 208 -9.10 -12.14 -18.18
N LEU A 209 -7.81 -12.48 -18.02
CA LEU A 209 -6.86 -11.68 -17.25
C LEU A 209 -6.72 -10.28 -17.85
N GLU A 210 -6.76 -10.14 -19.17
CA GLU A 210 -6.77 -8.86 -19.87
C GLU A 210 -8.02 -8.01 -19.53
N ALA A 211 -9.19 -8.63 -19.38
CA ALA A 211 -10.46 -7.93 -19.24
C ALA A 211 -10.78 -7.44 -17.81
N ILE A 212 -10.19 -8.03 -16.77
CA ILE A 212 -10.56 -7.75 -15.37
C ILE A 212 -9.56 -6.84 -14.65
N PRO A 213 -9.99 -6.05 -13.64
CA PRO A 213 -9.07 -5.37 -12.74
C PRO A 213 -8.38 -6.37 -11.80
N TRP A 214 -7.17 -6.04 -11.36
CA TRP A 214 -6.41 -6.82 -10.37
C TRP A 214 -6.17 -5.95 -9.14
N SER A 215 -6.12 -6.58 -7.97
CA SER A 215 -5.53 -5.99 -6.76
C SER A 215 -4.00 -6.00 -6.83
N GLU A 216 -3.33 -5.22 -5.98
CA GLU A 216 -1.87 -5.16 -5.91
C GLU A 216 -1.22 -6.54 -5.69
N TYR A 217 -1.84 -7.39 -4.88
CA TYR A 217 -1.34 -8.74 -4.60
C TYR A 217 -1.52 -9.69 -5.79
N GLU A 218 -2.65 -9.56 -6.50
CA GLU A 218 -2.89 -10.33 -7.72
C GLU A 218 -1.96 -9.89 -8.83
N GLU A 219 -1.68 -8.60 -8.96
CA GLU A 219 -0.77 -8.02 -9.96
C GLU A 219 0.63 -8.66 -9.91
N GLU A 220 1.22 -8.78 -8.73
CA GLU A 220 2.54 -9.41 -8.57
C GLU A 220 2.52 -10.88 -9.01
N LYS A 221 1.46 -11.61 -8.66
CA LYS A 221 1.28 -13.01 -9.07
C LYS A 221 1.08 -13.15 -10.58
N VAL A 222 0.20 -12.34 -11.16
CA VAL A 222 -0.07 -12.31 -12.60
C VAL A 222 1.25 -12.05 -13.34
N THR A 223 2.00 -11.04 -12.94
CA THR A 223 3.29 -10.68 -13.55
C THR A 223 4.32 -11.79 -13.42
N SER A 224 4.43 -12.40 -12.23
CA SER A 224 5.37 -13.51 -11.96
C SER A 224 5.06 -14.76 -12.78
N ILE A 225 3.78 -15.14 -12.89
CA ILE A 225 3.35 -16.33 -13.61
C ILE A 225 3.47 -16.08 -15.12
N ILE A 226 2.89 -14.99 -15.63
CA ILE A 226 2.93 -14.66 -17.05
C ILE A 226 4.37 -14.43 -17.53
N GLY A 227 5.22 -13.78 -16.74
CA GLY A 227 6.63 -13.57 -17.07
C GLY A 227 7.45 -14.87 -17.17
N LYS A 228 7.06 -15.94 -16.45
CA LYS A 228 7.71 -17.26 -16.52
C LYS A 228 7.22 -18.12 -17.68
N LEU A 229 6.00 -17.87 -18.14
CA LEU A 229 5.37 -18.59 -19.24
C LEU A 229 6.10 -18.24 -20.56
N HIS A 230 7.08 -19.07 -20.94
CA HIS A 230 7.78 -18.98 -22.24
C HIS A 230 6.87 -19.43 -23.39
N ILE A 231 5.73 -18.76 -23.60
CA ILE A 231 4.78 -19.13 -24.64
C ILE A 231 5.30 -18.60 -25.97
N GLN A 232 6.14 -19.40 -26.65
CA GLN A 232 6.71 -19.11 -27.96
C GLN A 232 5.67 -18.90 -29.09
N GLN A 233 4.37 -19.12 -28.84
CA GLN A 233 3.29 -19.05 -29.84
C GLN A 233 2.18 -18.01 -29.54
N LEU A 234 2.23 -17.27 -28.42
CA LEU A 234 1.19 -16.29 -28.01
C LEU A 234 1.82 -14.99 -27.50
N SER A 235 2.79 -14.45 -28.24
CA SER A 235 3.57 -13.28 -27.81
C SER A 235 2.74 -12.01 -27.64
N GLU A 236 1.61 -11.87 -28.37
CA GLU A 236 0.81 -10.63 -28.37
C GLU A 236 -0.10 -10.50 -27.14
N PRO A 237 -0.97 -11.47 -26.78
CA PRO A 237 -1.82 -11.34 -25.58
C PRO A 237 -1.00 -11.26 -24.29
N VAL A 238 0.12 -11.99 -24.21
CA VAL A 238 1.05 -11.91 -23.08
C VAL A 238 1.64 -10.51 -22.95
N ARG A 239 1.99 -9.88 -24.09
CA ARG A 239 2.52 -8.51 -24.11
C ARG A 239 1.46 -7.50 -23.69
N GLU A 240 0.23 -7.60 -24.18
CA GLU A 240 -0.86 -6.67 -23.85
C GLU A 240 -1.19 -6.70 -22.35
N ILE A 241 -1.21 -7.89 -21.74
CA ILE A 241 -1.43 -8.05 -20.30
C ILE A 241 -0.26 -7.45 -19.51
N LEU A 242 0.99 -7.77 -19.89
CA LEU A 242 2.17 -7.21 -19.22
C LEU A 242 2.29 -5.69 -19.42
N GLN A 243 1.81 -5.13 -20.53
CA GLN A 243 1.78 -3.69 -20.77
C GLN A 243 0.88 -2.91 -19.79
N ARG A 244 -0.09 -3.57 -19.14
CA ARG A 244 -0.92 -2.91 -18.10
C ARG A 244 -0.11 -2.46 -16.88
N VAL A 245 1.02 -3.13 -16.63
CA VAL A 245 1.84 -2.98 -15.42
C VAL A 245 3.31 -2.67 -15.72
N SER A 246 3.74 -2.92 -16.95
CA SER A 246 5.07 -2.59 -17.43
C SER A 246 5.13 -1.13 -17.84
N VAL A 247 5.91 -0.34 -17.12
CA VAL A 247 6.28 1.00 -17.54
C VAL A 247 7.37 0.88 -18.60
N GLU A 248 7.11 1.33 -19.83
CA GLU A 248 8.17 1.42 -20.84
C GLU A 248 9.29 2.35 -20.35
N PRO A 249 10.58 1.96 -20.48
CA PRO A 249 11.71 2.77 -20.01
C PRO A 249 11.74 4.21 -20.56
N SER A 250 11.18 4.43 -21.75
CA SER A 250 10.99 5.75 -22.38
C SER A 250 9.99 6.64 -21.62
N SER A 251 9.02 6.05 -20.93
CA SER A 251 8.02 6.77 -20.13
C SER A 251 8.63 7.33 -18.83
N PHE A 252 9.61 6.62 -18.24
CA PHE A 252 10.34 7.10 -17.07
C PHE A 252 11.20 8.34 -17.35
N ALA A 253 11.70 8.53 -18.57
CA ALA A 253 12.39 9.76 -18.96
C ALA A 253 11.48 11.02 -18.87
N ASN A 254 10.15 10.83 -18.86
CA ASN A 254 9.14 11.87 -18.73
C ASN A 254 8.41 11.83 -17.37
N ALA A 255 8.82 10.99 -16.41
CA ALA A 255 8.12 10.86 -15.12
C ALA A 255 8.12 12.20 -14.35
N ASP A 256 9.25 12.91 -14.34
CA ASP A 256 9.35 14.25 -13.73
C ASP A 256 8.43 15.27 -14.43
N SER A 257 8.27 15.21 -15.75
CA SER A 257 7.42 16.17 -16.48
C SER A 257 5.93 15.91 -16.24
N ILE A 258 5.52 14.64 -16.13
CA ILE A 258 4.16 14.26 -15.73
C ILE A 258 3.90 14.69 -14.28
N PHE A 259 4.85 14.42 -13.39
CA PHE A 259 4.78 14.81 -11.99
C PHE A 259 4.62 16.33 -11.85
N LEU A 260 5.48 17.10 -12.51
CA LEU A 260 5.40 18.55 -12.54
C LEU A 260 4.06 19.03 -13.11
N GLY A 261 3.55 18.40 -14.17
CA GLY A 261 2.24 18.71 -14.75
C GLY A 261 1.08 18.49 -13.77
N ILE A 262 1.09 17.38 -13.02
CA ILE A 262 0.08 17.09 -11.99
C ILE A 262 0.16 18.13 -10.86
N PHE A 263 1.36 18.38 -10.34
CA PHE A 263 1.56 19.35 -9.26
C PHE A 263 1.16 20.75 -9.71
N ASP A 264 1.57 21.17 -10.89
CA ASP A 264 1.21 22.48 -11.43
C ASP A 264 -0.30 22.64 -11.58
N GLY A 265 -1.00 21.60 -12.08
CA GLY A 265 -2.45 21.56 -12.15
C GLY A 265 -3.13 21.69 -10.77
N ILE A 266 -2.58 21.04 -9.74
CA ILE A 266 -3.07 21.15 -8.35
C ILE A 266 -2.84 22.57 -7.81
N LEU A 267 -1.63 23.10 -7.96
CA LEU A 267 -1.22 24.40 -7.42
C LEU A 267 -2.01 25.54 -8.05
N GLN A 268 -2.29 25.47 -9.36
CA GLN A 268 -3.07 26.48 -10.08
C GLN A 268 -4.59 26.35 -9.91
N SER A 269 -5.09 25.23 -9.38
CA SER A 269 -6.52 24.98 -9.24
C SER A 269 -7.22 26.03 -8.37
N LYS A 270 -8.29 26.62 -8.89
CA LYS A 270 -9.11 27.62 -8.18
C LYS A 270 -10.15 26.98 -7.25
N ASP A 271 -10.60 25.76 -7.55
CA ASP A 271 -11.57 25.05 -6.73
C ASP A 271 -10.92 24.55 -5.43
N LYS A 272 -11.36 25.09 -4.29
CA LYS A 272 -10.79 24.78 -2.97
C LYS A 272 -10.99 23.32 -2.57
N LYS A 273 -12.09 22.68 -2.96
CA LYS A 273 -12.39 21.30 -2.56
C LYS A 273 -11.57 20.33 -3.41
N ALA A 274 -11.60 20.45 -4.73
CA ALA A 274 -10.84 19.60 -5.64
C ALA A 274 -9.34 19.69 -5.36
N ARG A 275 -8.81 20.90 -5.11
CA ARG A 275 -7.41 21.09 -4.72
C ARG A 275 -7.08 20.37 -3.42
N ARG A 276 -7.92 20.49 -2.38
CA ARG A 276 -7.70 19.80 -1.10
C ARG A 276 -7.75 18.28 -1.23
N ASP A 277 -8.75 17.76 -1.94
CA ASP A 277 -8.93 16.32 -2.14
C ASP A 277 -7.70 15.74 -2.88
N MET A 278 -7.22 16.42 -3.93
CA MET A 278 -6.04 16.00 -4.68
C MET A 278 -4.73 16.13 -3.88
N LYS A 279 -4.54 17.22 -3.12
CA LYS A 279 -3.41 17.37 -2.19
C LYS A 279 -3.36 16.22 -1.19
N THR A 280 -4.52 15.84 -0.64
CA THR A 280 -4.63 14.75 0.34
C THR A 280 -4.29 13.40 -0.28
N LEU A 281 -4.82 13.12 -1.47
CA LEU A 281 -4.54 11.88 -2.21
C LEU A 281 -3.05 11.73 -2.51
N ILE A 282 -2.43 12.75 -3.11
CA ILE A 282 -1.01 12.74 -3.46
C ILE A 282 -0.14 12.62 -2.21
N SER A 283 -0.47 13.32 -1.13
CA SER A 283 0.24 13.18 0.15
C SER A 283 0.13 11.78 0.76
N SER A 284 -0.96 11.04 0.54
CA SER A 284 -1.10 9.64 0.99
C SER A 284 -0.21 8.72 0.16
N LEU A 285 -0.30 8.83 -1.17
CA LEU A 285 0.49 8.03 -2.11
C LEU A 285 2.00 8.18 -1.87
N LEU A 286 2.47 9.40 -1.57
CA LEU A 286 3.87 9.66 -1.26
C LEU A 286 4.32 9.13 0.12
N LYS A 287 3.40 8.83 1.04
CA LYS A 287 3.70 8.30 2.39
C LYS A 287 3.71 6.78 2.43
N GLU A 288 2.81 6.13 1.70
CA GLU A 288 2.71 4.66 1.59
C GLU A 288 4.03 4.05 1.09
N ASP A 289 4.72 4.78 0.22
CA ASP A 289 6.04 4.47 -0.36
C ASP A 289 7.19 4.32 0.67
N VAL A 290 7.01 4.80 1.92
CA VAL A 290 8.03 4.71 2.98
C VAL A 290 7.88 3.42 3.82
N ASN A 291 6.68 2.83 3.86
CA ASN A 291 6.37 1.70 4.75
C ASN A 291 6.58 0.33 4.08
N HIS A 292 6.46 0.23 2.75
CA HIS A 292 6.68 -1.00 1.99
C HIS A 292 8.17 -1.19 1.65
N SER A 293 9.00 -1.36 2.69
CA SER A 293 10.46 -1.51 2.62
C SER A 293 10.98 -2.77 1.89
N ASN A 294 10.12 -3.62 1.33
CA ASN A 294 10.49 -4.89 0.71
C ASN A 294 10.21 -4.99 -0.80
N ALA A 295 9.57 -4.00 -1.44
CA ALA A 295 9.37 -4.00 -2.88
C ALA A 295 10.46 -3.14 -3.54
N GLN A 296 11.52 -3.78 -4.03
CA GLN A 296 12.67 -3.14 -4.67
C GLN A 296 12.36 -2.51 -6.04
N TYR A 297 11.10 -2.53 -6.46
CA TYR A 297 10.64 -2.01 -7.74
C TYR A 297 9.50 -1.02 -7.48
N ASN A 298 9.65 0.22 -7.96
CA ASN A 298 8.68 1.32 -7.91
C ASN A 298 8.61 2.16 -6.63
N LYS A 299 9.75 2.58 -6.08
CA LYS A 299 9.76 3.80 -5.26
C LYS A 299 9.45 4.99 -6.17
N LEU A 300 8.34 5.68 -5.94
CA LEU A 300 7.97 6.93 -6.60
C LEU A 300 8.91 8.03 -6.10
N ASP A 301 10.14 8.01 -6.60
CA ASP A 301 11.17 8.96 -6.18
C ASP A 301 10.98 10.28 -6.91
N VAL A 302 10.06 11.09 -6.38
CA VAL A 302 9.95 12.49 -6.76
C VAL A 302 11.30 13.17 -6.56
N SER A 303 11.87 13.68 -7.64
CA SER A 303 13.15 14.38 -7.60
C SER A 303 13.09 15.58 -6.65
N LYS A 304 14.13 15.71 -5.82
CA LYS A 304 14.30 16.85 -4.91
C LYS A 304 14.24 18.16 -5.70
N GLU A 305 14.88 18.18 -6.87
CA GLU A 305 14.97 19.30 -7.79
C GLU A 305 13.59 19.77 -8.24
N SER A 306 12.68 18.85 -8.58
CA SER A 306 11.31 19.19 -8.99
C SER A 306 10.50 19.81 -7.86
N LEU A 307 10.61 19.29 -6.63
CA LEU A 307 9.93 19.86 -5.47
C LEU A 307 10.44 21.27 -5.13
N TYR A 308 11.75 21.48 -5.19
CA TYR A 308 12.33 22.80 -4.95
C TYR A 308 12.00 23.78 -6.07
N TYR A 309 11.97 23.34 -7.32
CA TYR A 309 11.47 24.15 -8.45
C TYR A 309 10.04 24.65 -8.20
N LEU A 310 9.15 23.76 -7.75
CA LEU A 310 7.77 24.13 -7.40
C LEU A 310 7.71 25.09 -6.20
N CYS A 311 8.56 24.88 -5.18
CA CYS A 311 8.67 25.80 -4.04
C CYS A 311 9.09 27.20 -4.49
N HIS A 312 10.14 27.32 -5.31
CA HIS A 312 10.58 28.59 -5.88
C HIS A 312 9.48 29.26 -6.68
N LYS A 313 8.82 28.51 -7.57
CA LYS A 313 7.69 29.02 -8.37
C LYS A 313 6.58 29.60 -7.49
N CYS A 314 6.18 28.88 -6.44
CA CYS A 314 5.14 29.35 -5.51
C CYS A 314 5.60 30.57 -4.70
N LEU A 315 6.86 30.61 -4.26
CA LEU A 315 7.41 31.74 -3.51
C LEU A 315 7.53 33.00 -4.37
N ASP A 316 8.00 32.87 -5.61
CA ASP A 316 8.10 33.98 -6.56
C ASP A 316 6.71 34.54 -6.87
N HIS A 317 5.72 33.68 -7.08
CA HIS A 317 4.33 34.10 -7.27
C HIS A 317 3.77 34.77 -6.01
N LEU A 318 4.03 34.23 -4.82
CA LEU A 318 3.62 34.84 -3.56
C LEU A 318 4.23 36.25 -3.42
N MET A 319 5.51 36.42 -3.75
CA MET A 319 6.18 37.73 -3.73
C MET A 319 5.55 38.73 -4.71
N GLN A 320 5.18 38.28 -5.91
CA GLN A 320 4.45 39.10 -6.89
C GLN A 320 3.11 39.56 -6.34
N LEU A 321 2.31 38.63 -5.79
CA LEU A 321 1.00 38.93 -5.19
C LEU A 321 1.12 39.95 -4.04
N PHE A 322 2.17 39.87 -3.21
CA PHE A 322 2.43 40.83 -2.13
C PHE A 322 2.80 42.22 -2.65
N SER A 323 3.63 42.26 -3.69
CA SER A 323 4.05 43.50 -4.32
C SER A 323 2.87 44.21 -4.98
N GLU A 324 1.98 43.47 -5.63
CA GLU A 324 0.73 43.98 -6.17
C GLU A 324 -0.19 44.45 -5.03
N ALA A 325 -0.34 43.67 -3.95
CA ALA A 325 -1.25 44.00 -2.85
C ALA A 325 -0.87 45.28 -2.12
N ALA A 326 0.43 45.59 -2.06
CA ALA A 326 0.92 46.84 -1.51
C ALA A 326 0.54 48.08 -2.34
N ASN A 327 0.22 47.91 -3.63
CA ASN A 327 -0.01 48.99 -4.59
C ASN A 327 -1.49 49.14 -5.03
N VAL A 328 -2.37 48.18 -4.70
CA VAL A 328 -3.78 48.22 -5.12
C VAL A 328 -4.59 49.21 -4.29
N GLU A 329 -5.24 50.18 -4.93
CA GLU A 329 -6.11 51.19 -4.29
C GLU A 329 -7.58 50.74 -4.16
N CYS A 330 -8.07 49.89 -5.07
CA CYS A 330 -9.47 49.43 -5.10
C CYS A 330 -9.74 48.27 -4.13
N LEU A 331 -10.81 48.37 -3.33
CA LEU A 331 -11.14 47.38 -2.29
C LEU A 331 -11.57 46.00 -2.86
N GLY A 332 -12.22 45.96 -4.02
CA GLY A 332 -12.69 44.70 -4.64
C GLY A 332 -11.55 43.83 -5.15
N ASP A 333 -10.64 44.44 -5.91
CA ASP A 333 -9.45 43.77 -6.46
C ASP A 333 -8.51 43.31 -5.33
N ARG A 334 -8.42 44.12 -4.27
CA ARG A 334 -7.66 43.81 -3.06
C ARG A 334 -8.16 42.52 -2.38
N ALA A 335 -9.46 42.30 -2.27
CA ALA A 335 -10.02 41.08 -1.67
C ALA A 335 -9.75 39.83 -2.52
N SER A 336 -9.82 39.94 -3.86
CA SER A 336 -9.46 38.84 -4.76
C SER A 336 -7.98 38.48 -4.59
N LEU A 337 -7.11 39.46 -4.67
CA LEU A 337 -5.66 39.28 -4.52
C LEU A 337 -5.28 38.69 -3.17
N MET A 338 -5.94 39.11 -2.10
CA MET A 338 -5.74 38.54 -0.75
C MET A 338 -6.18 37.08 -0.64
N ASN A 339 -7.22 36.66 -1.37
CA ASN A 339 -7.58 35.24 -1.46
C ASN A 339 -6.53 34.44 -2.24
N GLU A 340 -5.90 35.05 -3.25
CA GLU A 340 -4.79 34.44 -3.99
C GLU A 340 -3.55 34.27 -3.12
N VAL A 341 -3.22 35.28 -2.29
CA VAL A 341 -2.17 35.18 -1.27
C VAL A 341 -2.41 33.99 -0.34
N ALA A 342 -3.62 33.87 0.20
CA ALA A 342 -3.97 32.76 1.11
C ALA A 342 -3.86 31.39 0.39
N ARG A 343 -4.28 31.31 -0.88
CA ARG A 343 -4.14 30.10 -1.70
C ARG A 343 -2.67 29.75 -1.94
N GLU A 344 -1.85 30.72 -2.28
CA GLU A 344 -0.44 30.49 -2.58
C GLU A 344 0.34 30.12 -1.31
N ALA A 345 0.01 30.70 -0.16
CA ALA A 345 0.54 30.26 1.12
C ALA A 345 0.13 28.81 1.47
N ASP A 346 -1.13 28.41 1.24
CA ASP A 346 -1.61 27.02 1.38
C ASP A 346 -0.88 26.04 0.41
N ASN A 347 -0.50 26.51 -0.78
CA ASN A 347 0.32 25.76 -1.73
C ASN A 347 1.74 25.53 -1.20
N VAL A 348 2.42 26.59 -0.76
CA VAL A 348 3.75 26.49 -0.16
C VAL A 348 3.71 25.59 1.08
N GLN A 349 2.72 25.76 1.97
CA GLN A 349 2.58 24.94 3.16
C GLN A 349 2.48 23.43 2.85
N TRP A 350 1.73 23.08 1.80
CA TRP A 350 1.59 21.69 1.37
C TRP A 350 2.91 21.12 0.81
N LEU A 351 3.64 21.89 -0.01
CA LEU A 351 4.95 21.47 -0.52
C LEU A 351 5.95 21.28 0.63
N VAL A 352 5.93 22.15 1.63
CA VAL A 352 6.78 22.03 2.83
C VAL A 352 6.44 20.77 3.62
N ASP A 353 5.16 20.39 3.74
CA ASP A 353 4.78 19.13 4.37
C ASP A 353 5.41 17.92 3.65
N ILE A 354 5.38 17.92 2.31
CA ILE A 354 6.02 16.88 1.49
C ILE A 354 7.53 16.84 1.75
N LEU A 355 8.21 18.00 1.74
CA LEU A 355 9.65 18.08 2.01
C LEU A 355 10.02 17.57 3.42
N ILE A 356 9.21 17.89 4.43
CA ILE A 356 9.40 17.42 5.82
C ILE A 356 9.25 15.90 5.89
N ASN A 357 8.18 15.36 5.29
CA ASN A 357 7.92 13.92 5.28
C ASN A 357 9.05 13.16 4.57
N LYS A 358 9.61 13.72 3.48
CA LYS A 358 10.77 13.16 2.76
C LYS A 358 12.14 13.45 3.39
N ARG A 359 12.21 14.18 4.53
CA ARG A 359 13.47 14.54 5.22
C ARG A 359 14.45 15.41 4.40
N ILE A 360 13.93 16.25 3.50
CA ILE A 360 14.72 17.09 2.58
C ILE A 360 14.33 18.58 2.67
N ALA A 361 13.80 19.02 3.82
CA ALA A 361 13.32 20.40 4.03
C ALA A 361 14.38 21.38 4.58
N ASP A 362 15.64 20.95 4.69
CA ASP A 362 16.75 21.74 5.24
C ASP A 362 17.07 22.98 4.38
N GLU A 363 17.13 22.82 3.05
CA GLU A 363 17.34 23.96 2.13
C GLU A 363 16.13 24.90 2.13
N PHE A 364 14.91 24.38 2.30
CA PHE A 364 13.70 25.22 2.38
C PHE A 364 13.73 26.13 3.62
N VAL A 365 14.26 25.67 4.75
CA VAL A 365 14.40 26.53 5.94
C VAL A 365 15.33 27.71 5.66
N VAL A 366 16.41 27.50 4.90
CA VAL A 366 17.31 28.58 4.46
C VAL A 366 16.57 29.52 3.52
N LEU A 367 15.92 28.98 2.49
CA LEU A 367 15.14 29.74 1.51
C LEU A 367 14.07 30.60 2.17
N TRP A 368 13.31 30.04 3.11
CA TRP A 368 12.27 30.75 3.87
C TRP A 368 12.87 31.79 4.80
N GLY A 369 13.97 31.46 5.51
CA GLY A 369 14.67 32.39 6.38
C GLY A 369 15.21 33.64 5.66
N ASP A 370 15.50 33.54 4.37
CA ASP A 370 16.03 34.64 3.57
C ASP A 370 14.94 35.55 2.95
N GLN A 371 13.66 35.25 3.15
CA GLN A 371 12.51 36.03 2.65
C GLN A 371 12.26 37.34 3.44
N ARG A 372 13.26 38.23 3.50
CA ARG A 372 13.19 39.50 4.25
C ARG A 372 12.20 40.49 3.66
N GLU A 373 12.12 40.54 2.33
CA GLU A 373 11.20 41.41 1.60
C GLU A 373 9.75 40.98 1.85
N LEU A 374 9.47 39.66 1.77
CA LEU A 374 8.16 39.11 2.10
C LEU A 374 7.74 39.45 3.52
N SER A 375 8.64 39.24 4.49
CA SER A 375 8.40 39.56 5.90
C SER A 375 8.12 41.07 6.11
N THR A 376 8.81 41.95 5.39
CA THR A 376 8.56 43.40 5.47
C THR A 376 7.18 43.77 4.92
N CYS A 377 6.72 43.09 3.87
CA CYS A 377 5.40 43.30 3.31
C CYS A 377 4.29 42.60 4.10
N HIS A 378 4.61 41.62 4.95
CA HIS A 378 3.66 40.87 5.76
C HIS A 378 2.78 41.78 6.62
N SER A 379 3.34 42.80 7.27
CA SER A 379 2.56 43.75 8.11
C SER A 379 1.59 44.65 7.34
N LYS A 380 1.72 44.73 6.00
CA LYS A 380 0.86 45.57 5.15
C LYS A 380 -0.46 44.88 4.77
N ILE A 381 -0.54 43.56 4.97
CA ILE A 381 -1.73 42.78 4.63
C ILE A 381 -2.59 42.55 5.89
N PRO A 382 -3.93 42.63 5.81
CA PRO A 382 -4.79 42.29 6.94
C PRO A 382 -4.54 40.86 7.44
N CYS A 383 -4.47 40.72 8.76
CA CYS A 383 -4.14 39.47 9.45
C CYS A 383 -4.96 38.26 8.96
N MET A 384 -6.26 38.45 8.65
CA MET A 384 -7.16 37.40 8.15
C MET A 384 -6.73 36.71 6.84
N TYR A 385 -5.77 37.27 6.10
CA TYR A 385 -5.25 36.67 4.86
C TYR A 385 -3.78 36.26 4.98
N ARG A 386 -2.96 37.02 5.71
CA ARG A 386 -1.53 36.75 5.87
C ARG A 386 -1.21 35.68 6.91
N PHE A 387 -2.13 35.31 7.80
CA PHE A 387 -1.85 34.32 8.84
C PHE A 387 -1.43 32.95 8.27
N GLU A 388 -1.86 32.63 7.04
CA GLU A 388 -1.45 31.41 6.32
C GLU A 388 0.07 31.35 6.10
N ILE A 389 0.74 32.49 5.92
CA ILE A 389 2.20 32.57 5.85
C ILE A 389 2.83 32.25 7.20
N SER A 390 2.27 32.80 8.27
CA SER A 390 2.72 32.52 9.63
C SER A 390 2.54 31.05 10.00
N ARG A 391 1.58 30.33 9.38
CA ARG A 391 1.44 28.87 9.54
C ARG A 391 2.60 28.08 8.94
N ILE A 392 3.17 28.53 7.82
CA ILE A 392 4.38 27.90 7.24
C ILE A 392 5.53 28.01 8.24
N THR A 393 5.76 29.21 8.78
CA THR A 393 6.77 29.45 9.83
C THR A 393 6.52 28.57 11.06
N ALA A 394 5.27 28.50 11.54
CA ALA A 394 4.90 27.67 12.67
C ALA A 394 5.19 26.17 12.41
N GLN A 395 4.85 25.66 11.22
CA GLN A 395 5.12 24.29 10.80
C GLN A 395 6.64 23.99 10.80
N LEU A 396 7.46 24.92 10.30
CA LEU A 396 8.92 24.77 10.33
C LEU A 396 9.46 24.70 11.76
N PHE A 397 8.96 25.52 12.69
CA PHE A 397 9.39 25.45 14.10
C PHE A 397 8.96 24.14 14.78
N VAL A 398 7.77 23.63 14.48
CA VAL A 398 7.33 22.30 14.95
C VAL A 398 8.31 21.23 14.44
N ALA A 399 8.62 21.24 13.15
CA ALA A 399 9.50 20.25 12.54
C ALA A 399 10.95 20.35 13.06
N LEU A 400 11.49 21.56 13.22
CA LEU A 400 12.81 21.80 13.83
C LEU A 400 12.87 21.32 15.27
N GLY A 401 11.87 21.66 16.10
CA GLY A 401 11.87 21.28 17.51
C GLY A 401 11.66 19.79 17.75
N ARG A 402 11.00 19.10 16.82
CA ARG A 402 10.91 17.63 16.80
C ARG A 402 12.17 16.94 16.27
N GLY A 403 13.16 17.70 15.80
CA GLY A 403 14.35 17.16 15.14
C GLY A 403 14.05 16.53 13.78
N GLN A 404 12.92 16.88 13.17
CA GLN A 404 12.54 16.37 11.84
C GLN A 404 13.30 17.06 10.70
N ILE A 405 13.75 18.28 10.94
CA ILE A 405 14.62 19.07 10.07
C ILE A 405 15.89 19.39 10.86
N LEU A 406 17.05 19.14 10.24
CA LEU A 406 18.35 19.47 10.82
C LEU A 406 19.02 20.53 9.94
N VAL A 407 19.27 21.70 10.53
CA VAL A 407 19.89 22.84 9.83
C VAL A 407 20.95 23.49 10.70
N SER A 408 21.82 24.27 10.06
CA SER A 408 22.86 25.03 10.74
C SER A 408 22.29 26.04 11.75
N LYS A 409 23.10 26.41 12.74
CA LYS A 409 22.79 27.49 13.68
C LYS A 409 22.36 28.78 12.94
N ASN A 410 23.07 29.15 11.88
CA ASN A 410 22.82 30.39 11.15
C ASN A 410 21.46 30.37 10.44
N ALA A 411 21.05 29.23 9.88
CA ALA A 411 19.73 29.08 9.28
C ALA A 411 18.60 29.28 10.31
N LYS A 412 18.73 28.69 11.51
CA LYS A 412 17.76 28.90 12.61
C LYS A 412 17.68 30.36 13.03
N ILE A 413 18.82 31.05 13.14
CA ILE A 413 18.89 32.48 13.47
C ILE A 413 18.23 33.31 12.38
N SER A 414 18.51 33.03 11.09
CA SER A 414 17.90 33.74 9.96
C SER A 414 16.37 33.58 10.00
N LEU A 415 15.88 32.35 10.16
CA LEU A 415 14.45 32.03 10.28
C LEU A 415 13.78 32.83 11.42
N LEU A 416 14.35 32.82 12.61
CA LEU A 416 13.82 33.55 13.77
C LEU A 416 13.85 35.07 13.54
N ARG A 417 14.95 35.62 13.04
CA ARG A 417 15.05 37.08 12.80
C ARG A 417 14.07 37.56 11.74
N THR A 418 13.84 36.77 10.71
CA THR A 418 12.95 37.14 9.61
C THR A 418 11.49 37.00 9.99
N TRP A 419 11.09 35.94 10.70
CA TRP A 419 9.66 35.58 10.81
C TRP A 419 9.06 35.63 12.21
N LEU A 420 9.86 35.79 13.26
CA LEU A 420 9.34 35.68 14.63
C LEU A 420 8.33 36.78 14.98
N GLU A 421 8.53 38.01 14.51
CA GLU A 421 7.60 39.12 14.74
C GLU A 421 6.26 38.89 14.02
N ALA A 422 6.32 38.53 12.74
CA ALA A 422 5.14 38.16 11.96
C ALA A 422 4.35 37.03 12.64
N LEU A 423 5.06 36.06 13.20
CA LEU A 423 4.47 34.97 13.95
C LEU A 423 3.76 35.47 15.22
N TYR A 424 4.37 36.39 15.98
CA TYR A 424 3.74 36.99 17.16
C TYR A 424 2.44 37.72 16.83
N ASP A 425 2.44 38.55 15.79
CA ASP A 425 1.28 39.34 15.41
C ASP A 425 0.09 38.48 14.99
N ASP A 426 0.36 37.36 14.32
CA ASP A 426 -0.69 36.49 13.76
C ASP A 426 -1.12 35.37 14.69
N PHE A 427 -0.39 35.09 15.77
CA PHE A 427 -0.60 33.90 16.61
C PHE A 427 -2.01 33.83 17.20
N GLY A 428 -2.54 34.95 17.70
CA GLY A 428 -3.92 35.03 18.20
C GLY A 428 -4.98 34.80 17.11
N TRP A 429 -4.67 35.09 15.84
CA TRP A 429 -5.56 34.81 14.71
C TRP A 429 -5.45 33.36 14.28
N MET A 430 -4.24 32.79 14.17
CA MET A 430 -4.05 31.36 13.86
C MET A 430 -4.83 30.48 14.85
N LYS A 431 -4.78 30.81 16.16
CA LYS A 431 -5.53 30.11 17.22
C LYS A 431 -7.05 30.14 17.00
N ARG A 432 -7.60 31.23 16.43
CA ARG A 432 -9.04 31.41 16.23
C ARG A 432 -9.53 30.90 14.87
N ALA A 433 -8.74 31.08 13.81
CA ALA A 433 -9.08 30.67 12.44
C ALA A 433 -8.94 29.17 12.21
N CYS A 434 -7.90 28.55 12.78
CA CYS A 434 -7.48 27.21 12.43
C CYS A 434 -7.94 26.21 13.48
N ARG A 435 -8.96 25.41 13.15
CA ARG A 435 -9.48 24.36 14.04
C ARG A 435 -8.42 23.31 14.42
N GLU A 436 -7.48 23.03 13.53
CA GLU A 436 -6.41 22.03 13.69
C GLU A 436 -5.08 22.65 14.17
N PHE A 437 -5.08 23.89 14.63
CA PHE A 437 -3.85 24.54 15.10
C PHE A 437 -3.43 24.00 16.47
N ASP A 438 -2.38 23.18 16.49
CA ASP A 438 -1.77 22.72 17.73
C ASP A 438 -0.81 23.78 18.30
N LYS A 439 -1.39 24.70 19.08
CA LYS A 439 -0.69 25.76 19.80
C LYS A 439 0.55 25.22 20.56
N LYS A 440 0.39 24.10 21.27
CA LYS A 440 1.42 23.57 22.15
C LYS A 440 2.60 23.05 21.35
N MET A 441 2.34 22.35 20.24
CA MET A 441 3.42 21.87 19.36
C MET A 441 4.26 23.02 18.81
N VAL A 442 3.61 24.13 18.43
CA VAL A 442 4.32 25.32 17.93
C VAL A 442 5.19 25.94 19.03
N GLU A 443 4.63 26.13 20.23
CA GLU A 443 5.35 26.67 21.40
C GLU A 443 6.53 25.79 21.82
N ASP A 444 6.34 24.47 21.91
CA ASP A 444 7.40 23.51 22.21
C ASP A 444 8.47 23.53 21.11
N GLY A 445 8.06 23.63 19.85
CA GLY A 445 8.95 23.72 18.69
C GLY A 445 9.84 24.96 18.70
N LEU A 446 9.26 26.13 18.97
CA LEU A 446 9.96 27.39 19.15
C LEU A 446 10.92 27.33 20.33
N CYS A 447 10.45 26.88 21.50
CA CYS A 447 11.27 26.75 22.70
C CYS A 447 12.49 25.86 22.44
N ALA A 448 12.28 24.68 21.85
CA ALA A 448 13.35 23.75 21.51
C ALA A 448 14.34 24.39 20.53
N THR A 449 13.85 25.07 19.49
CA THR A 449 14.71 25.73 18.49
C THR A 449 15.57 26.81 19.13
N ILE A 450 15.00 27.71 19.92
CA ILE A 450 15.70 28.81 20.60
C ILE A 450 16.77 28.26 21.55
N LEU A 451 16.46 27.23 22.33
CA LEU A 451 17.39 26.64 23.30
C LEU A 451 18.63 25.98 22.67
N THR A 452 18.64 25.76 21.35
CA THR A 452 19.81 25.29 20.59
C THR A 452 20.74 26.41 20.11
N LEU A 453 20.35 27.68 20.27
CA LEU A 453 21.15 28.84 19.87
C LEU A 453 22.20 29.20 20.93
N PRO A 454 23.22 30.01 20.61
CA PRO A 454 24.10 30.59 21.64
C PRO A 454 23.34 31.46 22.64
N MET A 455 23.87 31.57 23.86
CA MET A 455 23.24 32.33 24.96
C MET A 455 22.91 33.78 24.61
N VAL A 456 23.74 34.44 23.80
CA VAL A 456 23.52 35.84 23.38
C VAL A 456 22.27 35.97 22.50
N GLU A 457 22.08 35.03 21.56
CA GLU A 457 20.90 35.01 20.69
C GLU A 457 19.65 34.61 21.50
N GLN A 458 19.77 33.62 22.40
CA GLN A 458 18.69 33.26 23.33
C GLN A 458 18.22 34.47 24.13
N GLN A 459 19.14 35.22 24.72
CA GLN A 459 18.85 36.43 25.49
C GLN A 459 18.09 37.46 24.65
N SER A 460 18.61 37.80 23.47
CA SER A 460 17.97 38.82 22.62
C SER A 460 16.53 38.44 22.26
N ILE A 461 16.30 37.17 21.93
CA ILE A 461 14.98 36.68 21.53
C ILE A 461 14.03 36.64 22.73
N LEU A 462 14.48 36.10 23.87
CA LEU A 462 13.64 35.89 25.04
C LEU A 462 13.26 37.20 25.74
N LEU A 463 14.14 38.20 25.74
CA LEU A 463 13.78 39.53 26.25
C LEU A 463 12.72 40.18 25.37
N ARG A 464 12.89 40.16 24.04
CA ARG A 464 11.89 40.69 23.10
C ARG A 464 10.55 39.95 23.20
N TRP A 465 10.60 38.62 23.32
CA TRP A 465 9.42 37.81 23.58
C TRP A 465 8.70 38.26 24.85
N SER A 466 9.43 38.53 25.93
CA SER A 466 8.82 38.92 27.22
C SER A 466 8.02 40.22 27.11
N ASP A 467 8.54 41.22 26.39
CA ASP A 467 7.82 42.47 26.12
C ASP A 467 6.53 42.23 25.32
N CYS A 468 6.62 41.39 24.28
CA CYS A 468 5.47 41.02 23.45
C CYS A 468 4.42 40.22 24.25
N PHE A 469 4.85 39.27 25.08
CA PHE A 469 3.97 38.43 25.89
C PHE A 469 3.24 39.24 26.96
N LEU A 470 3.92 40.21 27.59
CA LEU A 470 3.29 41.13 28.54
C LEU A 470 2.25 42.04 27.86
N SER A 471 2.46 42.39 26.59
CA SER A 471 1.54 43.24 25.83
C SER A 471 0.33 42.47 25.27
N ASN A 472 0.53 41.24 24.80
CA ASN A 472 -0.47 40.49 24.02
C ASN A 472 -1.06 39.25 24.75
N GLY A 473 -0.47 38.84 25.87
CA GLY A 473 -0.91 37.69 26.66
C GLY A 473 -1.00 36.40 25.84
N ASP A 474 -2.14 35.71 25.94
CA ASP A 474 -2.38 34.41 25.28
C ASP A 474 -2.51 34.50 23.74
N ASN A 475 -2.43 35.70 23.17
CA ASN A 475 -2.31 35.91 21.72
C ASN A 475 -0.86 35.90 21.23
N CYS A 476 0.12 35.74 22.12
CA CYS A 476 1.53 35.52 21.81
C CYS A 476 1.92 34.07 22.18
N PRO A 477 2.79 33.38 21.42
CA PRO A 477 3.29 32.06 21.79
C PRO A 477 3.94 32.06 23.17
N ASN A 478 3.56 31.14 24.04
CA ASN A 478 4.14 30.98 25.36
C ASN A 478 5.53 30.31 25.28
N MET A 479 6.58 31.08 25.59
CA MET A 479 7.97 30.59 25.64
C MET A 479 8.55 30.55 27.06
N GLN A 480 7.70 30.53 28.09
CA GLN A 480 8.11 30.52 29.50
C GLN A 480 9.12 29.41 29.79
N ARG A 481 8.91 28.21 29.23
CA ARG A 481 9.85 27.09 29.41
C ARG A 481 11.26 27.41 28.91
N ALA A 482 11.38 28.02 27.72
CA ALA A 482 12.69 28.43 27.20
C ALA A 482 13.29 29.57 28.03
N PHE A 483 12.47 30.54 28.44
CA PHE A 483 12.87 31.63 29.31
C PHE A 483 13.44 31.13 30.64
N GLU A 484 12.76 30.20 31.32
CA GLU A 484 13.23 29.61 32.56
C GLU A 484 14.56 28.88 32.41
N VAL A 485 14.73 28.11 31.32
CA VAL A 485 15.99 27.38 31.07
C VAL A 485 17.13 28.35 30.82
N TRP A 486 16.91 29.37 29.98
CA TRP A 486 17.89 30.43 29.74
C TRP A 486 18.24 31.19 31.02
N TRP A 487 17.23 31.59 31.81
CA TRP A 487 17.41 32.29 33.09
C TRP A 487 18.28 31.49 34.05
N ARG A 488 17.99 30.19 34.23
CA ARG A 488 18.81 29.30 35.06
C ARG A 488 20.24 29.21 34.55
N ARG A 489 20.47 29.17 33.24
CA ARG A 489 21.82 29.16 32.63
C ARG A 489 22.56 30.49 32.82
N ALA A 490 21.85 31.61 32.72
CA ALA A 490 22.45 32.95 32.81
C ALA A 490 22.79 33.37 34.24
N PHE A 491 21.93 33.04 35.21
CA PHE A 491 22.02 33.61 36.57
C PHE A 491 22.27 32.59 37.68
N VAL A 492 21.95 31.31 37.47
CA VAL A 492 22.03 30.28 38.54
C VAL A 492 23.17 29.30 38.31
N ARG A 493 23.33 28.82 37.08
CA ARG A 493 24.30 27.81 36.66
C ARG A 493 25.21 28.38 35.59
N GLN A 494 25.94 29.44 35.94
CA GLN A 494 26.94 29.99 35.03
C GLN A 494 28.00 28.92 34.78
N TYR A 495 28.08 28.46 33.53
CA TYR A 495 29.14 27.57 33.11
C TYR A 495 30.43 28.40 33.00
N THR A 496 31.19 28.47 34.09
CA THR A 496 32.57 28.93 34.06
C THR A 496 33.37 27.82 33.40
N GLY A 497 33.59 27.92 32.08
CA GLY A 497 34.46 27.00 31.37
C GLY A 497 35.80 26.95 32.10
N ASP A 498 36.20 25.76 32.52
CA ASP A 498 37.47 25.54 33.21
C ASP A 498 38.60 26.02 32.27
N PRO A 499 39.38 27.06 32.61
CA PRO A 499 40.40 27.61 31.72
C PRO A 499 41.50 26.58 31.37
N ASN A 500 41.57 25.47 32.09
CA ASN A 500 42.58 24.42 31.91
C ASN A 500 42.30 23.45 30.75
N ASN A 501 41.13 23.48 30.11
CA ASN A 501 40.81 22.57 29.00
C ASN A 501 41.01 23.17 27.59
N LEU A 502 41.49 24.42 27.50
CA LEU A 502 41.80 25.08 26.22
C LEU A 502 43.23 24.80 25.70
N GLN A 503 44.04 24.01 26.41
CA GLN A 503 45.43 23.69 26.01
C GLN A 503 45.61 22.38 25.22
N LEU A 504 44.53 21.64 24.88
CA LEU A 504 44.66 20.35 24.19
C LEU A 504 44.55 20.39 22.66
N GLN A 505 44.60 21.56 22.03
CA GLN A 505 44.77 21.69 20.58
C GLN A 505 45.81 22.76 20.26
N ASN A 506 47.08 22.37 20.33
CA ASN A 506 48.19 22.93 19.55
C ASN A 506 49.40 22.01 19.73
N VAL A 507 49.30 20.77 19.21
CA VAL A 507 50.50 20.03 18.81
C VAL A 507 50.46 20.02 17.30
N VAL A 508 51.17 20.99 16.72
CA VAL A 508 51.58 20.99 15.32
C VAL A 508 52.55 19.81 15.18
N SER A 509 52.14 18.79 14.43
CA SER A 509 53.07 17.79 13.89
C SER A 509 53.78 18.41 12.70
N ASP A 510 54.91 19.06 12.97
CA ASP A 510 55.94 19.26 11.95
C ASP A 510 56.73 17.95 11.87
N ASP A 511 56.60 17.24 10.76
CA ASP A 511 57.57 16.23 10.34
C ASP A 511 57.48 16.08 8.81
N HIS A 512 58.37 16.77 8.09
CA HIS A 512 58.94 16.32 6.81
C HIS A 512 60.28 17.04 6.55
N THR A 513 61.37 16.33 6.82
CA THR A 513 62.62 16.38 6.04
C THR A 513 62.84 15.02 5.41
#